data_AF-A0A814M273-F1
#
_entry.id   AF-A0A814M273-F1
#
_cell.length_a   1.000
_cell.length_b   1.000
_cell.length_c   1.000
_cell.angle_alpha   90.00
_cell.angle_beta   90.00
_cell.angle_gamma   90.00
#
_symmetry.space_group_name_H-M   'P 1'
#
loop_
_entity.id
_entity.type
_entity.pdbx_description
1 polymer ?
#
loop_
_entity_poly.entity_id
_entity_poly.type
_entity_poly.pdbx_seq_one_letter_code
_entity_poly.pdbx_strand_id
1 'polypeptide(L)'
;MMYKCSFNDMHCSVNDFVPFTSFLYGACYTFNAALKNNTNRNILYANEYGGDGKLSIGLYIHSHQYVPLLTNGFGAIALVHDNTQLPNIEVAGIELTPGQRHKLGYKKKTTYLLSSPYTTCTKKISPNMQAMFEYYNNTNYGYSEALCYRLCGQAYA
;
A
#
# COMPACT_ATOMS: atom_id res chain seq x y z
N MET A 1 6.18 16.65 -2.79
CA MET A 1 5.75 16.02 -1.53
C MET A 1 4.29 16.35 -1.22
N MET A 2 3.58 15.58 -0.39
CA MET A 2 2.16 15.81 -0.05
C MET A 2 1.96 17.19 0.62
N TYR A 3 1.00 17.98 0.14
CA TYR A 3 0.69 19.32 0.69
C TYR A 3 -0.73 19.45 1.24
N LYS A 4 -1.61 18.48 0.94
CA LYS A 4 -2.97 18.43 1.46
C LYS A 4 -3.36 16.98 1.72
N CYS A 5 -4.01 16.72 2.86
CA CYS A 5 -4.55 15.41 3.20
C CYS A 5 -5.83 15.58 4.01
N SER A 6 -6.87 14.86 3.63
CA SER A 6 -8.07 14.71 4.44
C SER A 6 -8.71 13.34 4.26
N PHE A 7 -9.16 12.72 5.34
CA PHE A 7 -9.96 11.50 5.34
C PHE A 7 -11.31 11.79 5.96
N ASN A 8 -12.40 11.57 5.23
CA ASN A 8 -13.77 11.95 5.67
C ASN A 8 -13.84 13.38 6.23
N ASP A 9 -13.19 14.31 5.50
CA ASP A 9 -13.10 15.74 5.82
C ASP A 9 -12.33 16.08 7.12
N MET A 10 -11.80 15.07 7.82
CA MET A 10 -10.82 15.24 8.89
C MET A 10 -9.42 15.42 8.32
N HIS A 11 -8.69 16.40 8.84
CA HIS A 11 -7.32 16.69 8.42
C HIS A 11 -6.37 15.55 8.81
N CYS A 12 -5.54 15.10 7.87
CA CYS A 12 -4.46 14.14 8.12
C CYS A 12 -3.09 14.74 7.81
N SER A 13 -2.04 14.14 8.37
CA SER A 13 -0.64 14.56 8.23
C SER A 13 0.20 13.43 7.63
N VAL A 14 1.45 13.74 7.26
CA VAL A 14 2.46 12.75 6.87
C VAL A 14 2.65 11.71 7.96
N ASN A 15 2.45 12.10 9.22
CA ASN A 15 2.52 11.18 10.34
C ASN A 15 1.54 10.02 10.16
N ASP A 16 0.34 10.22 9.62
CA ASP A 16 -0.69 9.19 9.48
C ASP A 16 -0.38 8.12 8.41
N PHE A 17 0.77 8.25 7.74
CA PHE A 17 1.26 7.31 6.75
C PHE A 17 2.42 6.49 7.31
N VAL A 18 2.53 5.25 6.84
CA VAL A 18 3.68 4.39 7.11
C VAL A 18 4.60 4.44 5.90
N PRO A 19 5.87 4.86 6.07
CA PRO A 19 6.82 4.86 4.97
C PRO A 19 7.23 3.43 4.61
N PHE A 20 7.42 3.18 3.33
CA PHE A 20 8.11 2.00 2.82
C PHE A 20 8.92 2.39 1.58
N THR A 21 10.00 1.68 1.33
CA THR A 21 10.85 1.94 0.16
C THR A 21 10.52 0.92 -0.93
N SER A 22 10.10 1.43 -2.09
CA SER A 22 10.05 0.70 -3.35
C SER A 22 11.40 0.76 -4.04
N PHE A 23 11.84 -0.35 -4.62
CA PHE A 23 13.11 -0.39 -5.35
C PHE A 23 13.04 0.35 -6.70
N LEU A 24 11.85 0.47 -7.32
CA LEU A 24 11.66 1.22 -8.56
C LEU A 24 11.30 2.68 -8.31
N TYR A 25 10.41 2.94 -7.36
CA TYR A 25 9.81 4.27 -7.17
C TYR A 25 10.37 5.05 -5.97
N GLY A 26 11.29 4.46 -5.20
CA GLY A 26 11.89 5.10 -4.04
C GLY A 26 10.93 5.20 -2.85
N ALA A 27 10.83 6.38 -2.25
CA ALA A 27 10.05 6.57 -1.02
C ALA A 27 8.54 6.53 -1.29
N CYS A 28 7.85 5.56 -0.69
CA CYS A 28 6.40 5.39 -0.76
C CYS A 28 5.78 5.50 0.64
N TYR A 29 4.48 5.79 0.68
CA TYR A 29 3.75 6.08 1.91
C TYR A 29 2.38 5.40 1.88
N THR A 30 2.09 4.58 2.89
CA THR A 30 0.83 3.84 2.99
C THR A 30 -0.06 4.47 4.05
N PHE A 31 -1.25 4.92 3.64
CA PHE A 31 -2.28 5.35 4.57
C PHE A 31 -2.97 4.14 5.22
N ASN A 32 -3.31 4.23 6.50
CA ASN A 32 -4.12 3.23 7.21
C ASN A 32 -3.56 1.78 7.20
N ALA A 33 -2.23 1.63 7.23
CA ALA A 33 -1.59 0.31 7.37
C ALA A 33 -1.76 -0.25 8.78
N ALA A 34 -1.92 -1.58 8.91
CA ALA A 34 -2.00 -2.24 10.20
C ALA A 34 -0.62 -2.28 10.86
N LEU A 35 -0.45 -1.61 12.01
CA LEU A 35 0.80 -1.59 12.77
C LEU A 35 0.89 -2.75 13.77
N LYS A 36 2.10 -3.28 14.03
CA LYS A 36 2.30 -4.38 15.01
C LYS A 36 2.05 -3.94 16.46
N ASN A 37 2.52 -2.73 16.82
CA ASN A 37 2.42 -2.18 18.18
C ASN A 37 1.36 -1.09 18.22
N ASN A 38 0.17 -1.50 18.66
CA ASN A 38 -1.08 -0.75 18.61
C ASN A 38 -1.18 0.33 19.71
N THR A 39 -0.27 1.30 19.77
CA THR A 39 -0.30 2.31 20.85
C THR A 39 -0.87 3.67 20.43
N ASN A 40 -0.87 4.04 19.14
CA ASN A 40 -1.29 5.40 18.74
C ASN A 40 -2.18 5.51 17.48
N ARG A 41 -2.44 4.44 16.72
CA ARG A 41 -3.29 4.52 15.50
C ARG A 41 -4.20 3.32 15.35
N ASN A 42 -5.49 3.58 15.44
CA ASN A 42 -6.53 2.63 15.09
C ASN A 42 -6.70 2.55 13.57
N ILE A 43 -7.07 1.37 13.08
CA ILE A 43 -7.52 1.19 11.70
C ILE A 43 -8.77 2.05 11.49
N LEU A 44 -8.73 2.91 10.47
CA LEU A 44 -9.85 3.75 10.06
C LEU A 44 -10.80 2.93 9.17
N TYR A 45 -12.10 3.02 9.46
CA TYR A 45 -13.15 2.42 8.66
C TYR A 45 -13.84 3.47 7.78
N ALA A 46 -14.57 3.03 6.75
CA ALA A 46 -15.19 3.94 5.81
C ALA A 46 -16.17 4.91 6.50
N ASN A 47 -16.94 4.43 7.47
CA ASN A 47 -17.91 5.19 8.25
C ASN A 47 -17.30 6.03 9.39
N GLU A 48 -15.98 6.01 9.55
CA GLU A 48 -15.32 6.82 10.58
C GLU A 48 -15.63 8.30 10.37
N TYR A 49 -15.81 9.05 11.45
CA TYR A 49 -16.20 10.48 11.38
C TYR A 49 -17.50 10.75 10.59
N GLY A 50 -18.34 9.72 10.37
CA GLY A 50 -19.63 9.85 9.68
C GLY A 50 -19.53 10.05 8.16
N GLY A 51 -18.38 9.78 7.54
CA GLY A 51 -18.19 9.89 6.09
C GLY A 51 -18.33 8.58 5.33
N ASP A 52 -18.02 8.63 4.02
CA ASP A 52 -18.12 7.50 3.08
C ASP A 52 -16.76 6.82 2.78
N GLY A 53 -15.74 7.09 3.58
CA GLY A 53 -14.38 6.54 3.43
C GLY A 53 -13.54 7.26 2.37
N LYS A 54 -13.77 8.57 2.20
CA LYS A 54 -13.12 9.41 1.19
C LYS A 54 -11.75 9.89 1.67
N LEU A 55 -10.69 9.34 1.08
CA LEU A 55 -9.32 9.87 1.20
C LEU A 55 -9.07 10.88 0.07
N SER A 56 -8.71 12.11 0.44
CA SER A 56 -8.33 13.17 -0.51
C SER A 56 -6.90 13.63 -0.24
N ILE A 57 -6.03 13.52 -1.24
CA ILE A 57 -4.61 13.85 -1.14
C ILE A 57 -4.27 14.86 -2.23
N GLY A 58 -3.55 15.92 -1.86
CA GLY A 58 -2.89 16.84 -2.78
C GLY A 58 -1.39 16.54 -2.79
N LEU A 59 -0.87 16.20 -3.97
CA LEU A 59 0.54 15.88 -4.18
C LEU A 59 1.21 16.99 -4.99
N TYR A 60 2.39 17.40 -4.56
CA TYR A 60 3.27 18.25 -5.35
C TYR A 60 4.38 17.41 -5.97
N ILE A 61 4.52 17.45 -7.30
CA ILE A 61 5.53 16.70 -8.04
C ILE A 61 6.59 17.67 -8.55
N HIS A 62 7.83 17.53 -8.08
CA HIS A 62 8.96 18.36 -8.50
C HIS A 62 9.53 17.84 -9.83
N SER A 63 8.86 18.13 -10.94
CA SER A 63 9.24 17.61 -12.28
C SER A 63 10.70 17.90 -12.67
N HIS A 64 11.27 19.02 -12.22
CA HIS A 64 12.67 19.40 -12.48
C HIS A 64 13.71 18.57 -11.72
N GLN A 65 13.30 17.80 -10.70
CA GLN A 65 14.19 16.93 -9.91
C GLN A 65 14.15 15.46 -10.39
N TYR A 66 13.41 15.17 -11.46
CA TYR A 66 13.37 13.83 -12.03
C TYR A 66 14.71 13.48 -12.65
N VAL A 67 15.17 12.25 -12.45
CA VAL A 67 16.42 11.74 -13.01
C VAL A 67 16.18 11.39 -14.48
N PRO A 68 16.79 12.13 -15.44
CA PRO A 68 16.67 11.80 -16.85
C PRO A 68 17.20 10.38 -17.12
N LEU A 69 16.62 9.68 -18.11
CA LEU A 69 17.00 8.31 -18.54
C LEU A 69 16.64 7.16 -17.58
N LEU A 70 16.44 7.43 -16.28
CA LEU A 70 15.97 6.42 -15.32
C LEU A 70 14.44 6.43 -15.19
N THR A 71 13.82 7.61 -15.33
CA THR A 71 12.38 7.80 -15.15
C THR A 71 11.69 7.98 -16.50
N ASN A 72 10.71 7.13 -16.80
CA ASN A 72 9.88 7.23 -18.01
C ASN A 72 8.65 8.09 -17.71
N GLY A 73 8.82 9.41 -17.73
CA GLY A 73 7.75 10.37 -17.47
C GLY A 73 7.68 10.84 -16.02
N PHE A 74 6.66 11.65 -15.72
CA PHE A 74 6.45 12.26 -14.41
C PHE A 74 5.01 12.04 -13.95
N GLY A 75 4.85 11.68 -12.68
CA GLY A 75 3.57 11.29 -12.12
C GLY A 75 3.72 10.69 -10.73
N ALA A 76 2.57 10.41 -10.13
CA ALA A 76 2.49 9.64 -8.90
C ALA A 76 2.01 8.24 -9.22
N ILE A 77 2.47 7.23 -8.49
CA ILE A 77 1.91 5.89 -8.56
C ILE A 77 1.11 5.62 -7.29
N ALA A 78 -0.08 5.07 -7.42
CA ALA A 78 -0.98 4.78 -6.31
C ALA A 78 -1.44 3.32 -6.36
N LEU A 79 -1.60 2.71 -5.17
CA LEU A 79 -2.12 1.36 -5.02
C LEU A 79 -3.10 1.33 -3.85
N VAL A 80 -4.24 0.69 -4.04
CA VAL A 80 -5.15 0.31 -2.96
C VAL A 80 -4.96 -1.17 -2.68
N HIS A 81 -4.64 -1.51 -1.44
CA HIS A 81 -4.40 -2.89 -0.99
C HIS A 81 -4.98 -3.09 0.43
N ASP A 82 -5.03 -4.34 0.88
CA ASP A 82 -5.44 -4.66 2.26
C ASP A 82 -4.42 -4.11 3.27
N ASN A 83 -4.89 -3.64 4.43
CA ASN A 83 -4.04 -3.01 5.45
C ASN A 83 -3.03 -3.98 6.08
N THR A 84 -3.26 -5.28 5.92
CA THR A 84 -2.38 -6.37 6.34
C THR A 84 -1.56 -6.97 5.19
N GLN A 85 -1.63 -6.39 3.98
CA GLN A 85 -0.88 -6.88 2.83
C GLN A 85 0.32 -5.97 2.54
N LEU A 86 1.48 -6.59 2.27
CA LEU A 86 2.65 -5.86 1.77
C LEU A 86 2.31 -5.19 0.42
N PRO A 87 2.54 -3.87 0.26
CA PRO A 87 2.26 -3.19 -0.99
C PRO A 87 3.17 -3.71 -2.12
N ASN A 88 2.57 -4.23 -3.19
CA ASN A 88 3.27 -4.64 -4.41
C ASN A 88 3.08 -3.59 -5.51
N ILE A 89 3.53 -2.37 -5.23
CA ILE A 89 3.28 -1.18 -6.07
C ILE A 89 3.94 -1.29 -7.44
N GLU A 90 5.00 -2.10 -7.57
CA GLU A 90 5.70 -2.32 -8.84
C GLU A 90 4.89 -3.12 -9.86
N VAL A 91 3.93 -3.92 -9.39
CA VAL A 91 3.13 -4.80 -10.25
C VAL A 91 1.69 -4.31 -10.37
N ALA A 92 1.09 -3.85 -9.27
CA ALA A 92 -0.34 -3.52 -9.21
C ALA A 92 -0.63 -2.01 -9.10
N GLY A 93 0.40 -1.16 -9.14
CA GLY A 93 0.25 0.28 -9.05
C GLY A 93 -0.43 0.89 -10.28
N ILE A 94 -1.15 1.99 -10.05
CA ILE A 94 -1.83 2.78 -11.07
C ILE A 94 -1.08 4.11 -11.19
N GLU A 95 -0.67 4.46 -12.41
CA GLU A 95 -0.01 5.73 -12.70
C GLU A 95 -1.03 6.87 -12.77
N LEU A 96 -0.71 7.97 -12.10
CA LEU A 96 -1.52 9.18 -12.01
C LEU A 96 -0.72 10.36 -12.57
N THR A 97 -1.22 10.92 -13.67
CA THR A 97 -0.64 12.09 -14.32
C THR A 97 -0.85 13.36 -13.48
N PRO A 98 0.14 14.27 -13.40
CA PRO A 98 -0.06 15.56 -12.75
C PRO A 98 -0.92 16.50 -13.61
N GLY A 99 -1.35 17.62 -13.00
CA GLY A 99 -2.11 18.67 -13.69
C GLY A 99 -3.63 18.47 -13.69
N GLN A 100 -4.13 17.34 -13.22
CA GLN A 100 -5.56 17.05 -13.13
C GLN A 100 -5.94 16.37 -11.81
N ARG A 101 -7.24 16.44 -11.46
CA ARG A 101 -7.81 15.74 -10.31
C ARG A 101 -8.26 14.34 -10.71
N HIS A 102 -7.68 13.34 -10.09
CA HIS A 102 -8.09 11.94 -10.26
C HIS A 102 -9.12 11.55 -9.19
N LYS A 103 -10.20 10.89 -9.60
CA LYS A 103 -11.22 10.33 -8.69
C LYS A 103 -11.30 8.82 -8.92
N LEU A 104 -10.81 8.05 -7.95
CA LEU A 104 -10.77 6.60 -8.01
C LEU A 104 -11.86 6.05 -7.09
N GLY A 105 -12.80 5.29 -7.65
CA GLY A 105 -13.87 4.61 -6.90
C GLY A 105 -13.55 3.13 -6.75
N TYR A 106 -13.74 2.60 -5.54
CA TYR A 106 -13.42 1.21 -5.23
C TYR A 106 -14.62 0.49 -4.63
N LYS A 107 -14.76 -0.79 -4.96
CA LYS A 107 -15.72 -1.70 -4.33
C LYS A 107 -14.95 -2.88 -3.74
N LYS A 108 -15.02 -3.05 -2.42
CA LYS A 108 -14.38 -4.19 -1.75
C LYS A 108 -15.13 -5.48 -2.11
N LYS A 109 -14.39 -6.50 -2.54
CA LYS A 109 -14.87 -7.87 -2.70
C LYS A 109 -13.94 -8.78 -1.91
N THR A 110 -14.51 -9.56 -1.00
CA THR A 110 -13.75 -10.56 -0.23
C THR A 110 -14.24 -11.94 -0.61
N THR A 111 -13.30 -12.86 -0.82
CA THR A 111 -13.57 -14.28 -1.10
C THR A 111 -12.98 -15.12 0.01
N TYR A 112 -13.79 -16.01 0.58
CA TYR A 112 -13.36 -16.93 1.62
C TYR A 112 -13.34 -18.35 1.05
N LEU A 113 -12.16 -18.98 1.11
CA LEU A 113 -11.98 -20.38 0.72
C LEU A 113 -11.90 -21.24 1.99
N LEU A 114 -12.58 -22.39 1.96
CA LEU A 114 -12.50 -23.38 3.05
C LEU A 114 -11.12 -24.02 3.05
N SER A 115 -10.57 -24.30 4.23
CA SER A 115 -9.29 -25.01 4.36
C SER A 115 -9.42 -26.48 3.93
N SER A 116 -8.31 -27.21 3.99
CA SER A 116 -8.29 -28.68 3.84
C SER A 116 -9.40 -29.32 4.68
N PRO A 117 -10.16 -30.29 4.13
CA PRO A 117 -9.93 -31.01 2.86
C PRO A 117 -10.54 -30.35 1.61
N TYR A 118 -11.26 -29.24 1.72
CA TYR A 118 -12.03 -28.66 0.60
C TYR A 118 -11.15 -27.92 -0.41
N THR A 119 -10.10 -27.26 0.06
CA THR A 119 -9.10 -26.62 -0.80
C THR A 119 -7.69 -26.79 -0.22
N THR A 120 -6.69 -26.53 -1.04
CA THR A 120 -5.27 -26.46 -0.64
C THR A 120 -4.87 -25.07 -0.14
N CYS A 121 -5.84 -24.18 0.14
CA CYS A 121 -5.58 -22.83 0.62
C CYS A 121 -4.80 -22.86 1.94
N THR A 122 -3.75 -22.04 2.02
CA THR A 122 -2.89 -21.89 3.18
C THR A 122 -2.73 -20.43 3.53
N LYS A 123 -2.65 -20.14 4.83
CA LYS A 123 -2.28 -18.83 5.36
C LYS A 123 -0.92 -18.86 6.06
N LYS A 124 -0.16 -19.95 5.88
CA LYS A 124 1.14 -20.14 6.52
C LYS A 124 2.14 -19.16 5.90
N ILE A 125 2.78 -18.37 6.76
CA ILE A 125 3.86 -17.47 6.39
C ILE A 125 5.13 -18.31 6.26
N SER A 126 5.78 -18.25 5.09
CA SER A 126 7.06 -18.93 4.88
C SER A 126 8.22 -18.16 5.54
N PRO A 127 9.36 -18.81 5.85
CA PRO A 127 10.53 -18.12 6.41
C PRO A 127 11.00 -16.93 5.56
N ASN A 128 10.96 -17.05 4.22
CA ASN A 128 11.35 -15.97 3.31
C ASN A 128 10.38 -14.78 3.39
N MET A 129 9.07 -15.04 3.53
CA MET A 129 8.08 -13.97 3.76
C MET A 129 8.29 -13.31 5.11
N GLN A 130 8.56 -14.11 6.14
CA GLN A 130 8.81 -13.60 7.49
C GLN A 130 10.01 -12.64 7.51
N ALA A 131 11.12 -13.02 6.88
CA ALA A 131 12.29 -12.16 6.74
C ALA A 131 11.97 -10.83 6.01
N MET A 132 11.14 -10.87 4.97
CA MET A 132 10.67 -9.66 4.29
C MET A 132 9.79 -8.78 5.20
N PHE A 133 8.93 -9.38 6.03
CA PHE A 133 8.07 -8.62 6.94
C PHE A 133 8.87 -7.98 8.08
N GLU A 134 9.94 -8.62 8.51
CA GLU A 134 10.88 -8.07 9.51
C GLU A 134 11.63 -6.86 8.95
N TYR A 135 11.99 -6.86 7.67
CA TYR A 135 12.62 -5.71 7.02
C TYR A 135 11.76 -4.43 7.10
N TYR A 136 10.44 -4.55 6.91
CA TYR A 136 9.53 -3.41 6.98
C TYR A 136 9.02 -3.08 8.40
N ASN A 137 9.44 -3.87 9.40
CA ASN A 137 9.37 -3.83 10.88
C ASN A 137 8.12 -3.26 11.60
N ASN A 138 7.43 -2.26 11.04
CA ASN A 138 6.38 -1.48 11.68
C ASN A 138 4.96 -2.01 11.44
N THR A 139 4.76 -2.91 10.48
CA THR A 139 3.44 -3.33 10.00
C THR A 139 3.16 -4.82 10.21
N ASN A 140 1.92 -5.15 10.53
CA ASN A 140 1.44 -6.50 10.72
C ASN A 140 1.01 -7.10 9.36
N TYR A 141 2.00 -7.56 8.60
CA TYR A 141 1.74 -8.19 7.30
C TYR A 141 1.35 -9.67 7.43
N GLY A 142 0.34 -10.06 6.66
CA GLY A 142 -0.12 -11.44 6.51
C GLY A 142 0.34 -12.06 5.19
N TYR A 143 -0.03 -13.34 5.02
CA TYR A 143 0.24 -14.08 3.79
C TYR A 143 -0.35 -13.38 2.55
N SER A 144 0.42 -13.35 1.47
CA SER A 144 -0.02 -12.90 0.15
C SER A 144 0.48 -13.85 -0.93
N GLU A 145 -0.43 -14.30 -1.81
CA GLU A 145 -0.09 -15.16 -2.94
C GLU A 145 0.88 -14.46 -3.91
N ALA A 146 0.64 -13.19 -4.22
CA ALA A 146 1.52 -12.40 -5.09
C ALA A 146 2.95 -12.31 -4.54
N LEU A 147 3.09 -12.16 -3.22
CA LEU A 147 4.39 -12.16 -2.56
C LEU A 147 5.05 -13.56 -2.61
N CYS A 148 4.26 -14.62 -2.50
CA CYS A 148 4.76 -16.00 -2.59
C CYS A 148 5.45 -16.25 -3.93
N TYR A 149 4.77 -15.91 -5.04
CA TYR A 149 5.35 -16.06 -6.38
C TYR A 149 6.58 -15.18 -6.58
N ARG A 150 6.55 -13.93 -6.08
CA ARG A 150 7.70 -13.02 -6.19
C ARG A 150 8.94 -13.57 -5.48
N LEU A 151 8.79 -14.09 -4.26
CA LEU A 151 9.90 -14.66 -3.49
C LEU A 151 10.39 -15.97 -4.09
N CYS A 152 9.49 -16.79 -4.65
CA CYS A 152 9.88 -17.97 -5.40
C CYS A 152 10.78 -17.59 -6.59
N GLY A 153 10.37 -16.59 -7.37
CA GLY A 153 11.18 -16.09 -8.48
C GLY A 153 12.57 -15.60 -8.05
N GLN A 154 12.67 -14.90 -6.92
CA GLN A 154 13.95 -14.42 -6.39
C GLN A 154 14.88 -15.54 -5.88
N ALA A 155 14.32 -16.64 -5.37
CA ALA A 155 15.12 -17.76 -4.86
C ALA A 155 15.82 -18.57 -5.97
N TYR A 156 15.32 -18.47 -7.20
CA TYR A 156 15.80 -19.22 -8.36
C TYR A 156 16.27 -18.32 -9.52
N ALA A 157 16.49 -17.03 -9.26
CA ALA A 157 17.01 -16.06 -10.23
C ALA A 157 18.55 -16.09 -10.30
#